data_AF-A0A966TN98-F1
#
_entry.id   AF-A0A966TN98-F1
#
_cell.length_a   1.000
_cell.length_b   1.000
_cell.length_c   1.000
_cell.angle_alpha   90.00
_cell.angle_beta   90.00
_cell.angle_gamma   90.00
#
_symmetry.space_group_name_H-M   'P 1'
#
loop_
_entity.id
_entity.type
_entity.pdbx_description
1 polymer ?
#
loop_
_entity_poly.entity_id
_entity_poly.type
_entity_poly.pdbx_seq_one_letter_code
_entity_poly.pdbx_strand_id
1 'polypeptide(L)'
;MAGWLFLTPILCVSTGLHKFEALVKVVYDLEVAAYCGLTSDDVIQGYRVVHAQIVQDGGLSDGEVDQARSEAWQAAHAEWQNRGLGGFRAWCAVEGHIAAESLRAHAQSH
;
A
#
# COMPACT_ATOMS: atom_id res chain seq x y z
N MET A 1 32.36 -28.20 26.94
CA MET A 1 32.18 -27.70 25.55
C MET A 1 30.68 -27.45 25.36
N ALA A 2 30.21 -26.23 25.59
CA ALA A 2 28.79 -25.89 25.46
C ALA A 2 28.61 -25.09 24.16
N GLY A 3 28.07 -25.72 23.13
CA GLY A 3 27.71 -25.07 21.86
C GLY A 3 26.40 -24.33 22.03
N TRP A 4 26.44 -23.00 22.00
CA TRP A 4 25.26 -22.16 21.89
C TRP A 4 24.86 -22.10 20.42
N LEU A 5 23.76 -22.79 20.07
CA LEU A 5 23.05 -22.61 18.82
C LEU A 5 22.36 -21.25 18.86
N PHE A 6 22.91 -20.26 18.14
CA PHE A 6 22.23 -19.02 17.79
C PHE A 6 21.06 -19.36 16.83
N LEU A 7 19.90 -19.66 17.39
CA LEU A 7 18.65 -19.76 16.66
C LEU A 7 17.85 -18.48 16.92
N THR A 8 17.96 -17.47 16.04
CA THR A 8 16.83 -16.60 15.61
C THR A 8 17.28 -15.48 14.67
N PRO A 9 17.10 -15.64 13.35
CA PRO A 9 16.84 -14.47 12.48
C PRO A 9 15.59 -14.57 11.60
N ILE A 10 14.89 -15.72 11.56
CA ILE A 10 13.82 -15.95 10.57
C ILE A 10 12.57 -15.09 10.81
N LEU A 11 12.24 -14.76 12.07
CA LEU A 11 11.02 -14.03 12.39
C LEU A 11 11.07 -12.55 11.98
N CYS A 12 12.23 -11.89 12.09
CA CYS A 12 12.35 -10.46 11.80
C CYS A 12 12.21 -10.16 10.29
N VAL A 13 12.81 -11.00 9.43
CA VAL A 13 12.77 -10.85 7.98
C VAL A 13 11.33 -11.02 7.44
N SER A 14 10.58 -11.97 8.01
CA SER A 14 9.19 -12.22 7.61
C SER A 14 8.26 -11.03 7.91
N THR A 15 8.44 -10.39 9.08
CA THR A 15 7.62 -9.22 9.45
C THR A 15 7.93 -8.01 8.57
N GLY A 16 9.21 -7.74 8.27
CA GLY A 16 9.60 -6.64 7.39
C GLY A 16 9.02 -6.78 5.98
N LEU A 17 9.11 -7.98 5.38
CA LEU A 17 8.55 -8.26 4.07
C LEU A 17 7.03 -8.05 4.04
N HIS A 18 6.31 -8.52 5.06
CA HIS A 18 4.86 -8.34 5.13
C HIS A 18 4.45 -6.87 5.25
N LYS A 19 5.26 -6.05 5.94
CA LYS A 19 5.01 -4.60 6.06
C LYS A 19 5.35 -3.84 4.77
N PHE A 20 6.40 -4.25 4.06
CA PHE A 20 6.68 -3.74 2.72
C PHE A 20 5.53 -4.02 1.75
N GLU A 21 5.03 -5.26 1.70
CA GLU A 21 3.87 -5.63 0.88
C GLU A 21 2.61 -4.84 1.26
N ALA A 22 2.39 -4.62 2.56
CA ALA A 22 1.30 -3.79 3.04
C ALA A 22 1.45 -2.33 2.57
N LEU A 23 2.67 -1.79 2.57
CA LEU A 23 2.94 -0.44 2.07
C LEU A 23 2.69 -0.34 0.56
N VAL A 24 3.18 -1.32 -0.22
CA VAL A 24 2.91 -1.41 -1.67
C VAL A 24 1.40 -1.40 -1.92
N LYS A 25 0.63 -2.21 -1.18
CA LYS A 25 -0.82 -2.25 -1.33
C LYS A 25 -1.48 -0.90 -1.02
N VAL A 26 -1.11 -0.25 0.08
CA VAL A 26 -1.69 1.05 0.47
C VAL A 26 -1.38 2.14 -0.55
N VAL A 27 -0.16 2.18 -1.10
CA VAL A 27 0.16 3.13 -2.17
C VAL A 27 -0.59 2.78 -3.44
N TYR A 28 -0.72 1.50 -3.78
CA TYR A 28 -1.48 1.05 -4.94
C TYR A 28 -2.95 1.49 -4.83
N ASP A 29 -3.59 1.29 -3.68
CA ASP A 29 -4.97 1.71 -3.42
C ASP A 29 -5.14 3.24 -3.63
N LEU A 30 -4.16 4.05 -3.19
CA LEU A 30 -4.17 5.49 -3.43
C LEU A 30 -4.07 5.82 -4.93
N GLU A 31 -3.16 5.17 -5.65
CA GLU A 31 -2.96 5.39 -7.09
C GLU A 31 -4.21 5.00 -7.90
N VAL A 32 -4.86 3.87 -7.57
CA VAL A 32 -6.13 3.47 -8.17
C VAL A 32 -7.21 4.53 -7.89
N ALA A 33 -7.34 4.99 -6.65
CA ALA A 33 -8.28 6.05 -6.31
C ALA A 33 -7.99 7.33 -7.11
N ALA A 34 -6.71 7.66 -7.34
CA ALA A 34 -6.30 8.82 -8.13
C ALA A 34 -6.67 8.68 -9.60
N TYR A 35 -6.36 7.55 -10.25
CA TYR A 35 -6.75 7.28 -11.64
C TYR A 35 -8.26 7.34 -11.83
N CYS A 36 -9.02 6.92 -10.83
CA CYS A 36 -10.48 6.91 -10.86
C CYS A 36 -11.14 8.23 -10.41
N GLY A 37 -10.37 9.24 -10.00
CA GLY A 37 -10.89 10.54 -9.56
C GLY A 37 -11.62 10.49 -8.21
N LEU A 38 -11.22 9.58 -7.32
CA LEU A 38 -11.86 9.32 -6.02
C LEU A 38 -11.04 9.82 -4.82
N THR A 39 -9.99 10.62 -5.05
CA THR A 39 -9.10 11.16 -4.01
C THR A 39 -9.69 12.38 -3.29
N SER A 40 -10.62 12.16 -2.37
CA SER A 40 -11.11 13.20 -1.44
C SER A 40 -10.12 13.49 -0.30
N ASP A 41 -10.34 14.57 0.45
CA ASP A 41 -9.52 14.91 1.63
C ASP A 41 -9.47 13.76 2.64
N ASP A 42 -10.61 13.09 2.90
CA ASP A 42 -10.67 11.92 3.78
C ASP A 42 -9.85 10.74 3.25
N VAL A 43 -9.81 10.50 1.92
CA VAL A 43 -8.96 9.46 1.32
C VAL A 43 -7.48 9.78 1.54
N ILE A 44 -7.08 11.03 1.30
CA ILE A 44 -5.69 11.47 1.51
C ILE A 44 -5.30 11.39 2.98
N GLN A 45 -6.18 11.80 3.89
CA GLN A 45 -5.94 11.73 5.31
C GLN A 45 -5.81 10.28 5.79
N GLY A 46 -6.72 9.42 5.37
CA GLY A 46 -6.67 8.00 5.71
C GLY A 46 -5.42 7.31 5.17
N TYR A 47 -5.01 7.62 3.94
CA TYR A 47 -3.73 7.20 3.39
C TYR A 47 -2.55 7.63 4.26
N ARG A 48 -2.49 8.91 4.66
CA ARG A 48 -1.39 9.42 5.51
C ARG A 48 -1.30 8.67 6.83
N VAL A 49 -2.44 8.40 7.46
CA VAL A 49 -2.53 7.65 8.72
C VAL A 49 -1.99 6.24 8.55
N VAL A 50 -2.55 5.45 7.61
CA VAL A 50 -2.17 4.04 7.46
C VAL A 50 -0.74 3.89 6.90
N HIS A 51 -0.31 4.79 6.01
CA HIS A 51 1.08 4.85 5.53
C HIS A 51 2.04 5.10 6.68
N ALA A 52 1.79 6.12 7.51
CA ALA A 52 2.65 6.43 8.64
C ALA A 52 2.73 5.25 9.63
N GLN A 53 1.60 4.61 9.90
CA GLN A 53 1.55 3.44 10.77
C GLN A 53 2.37 2.27 10.21
N ILE A 54 2.21 1.92 8.93
CA ILE A 54 2.97 0.81 8.32
C ILE A 54 4.48 1.09 8.34
N VAL A 55 4.88 2.32 8.00
CA VAL A 55 6.30 2.72 7.98
C VAL A 55 6.91 2.66 9.38
N GLN A 56 6.20 3.19 10.38
CA GLN A 56 6.66 3.19 11.78
C GLN A 56 6.71 1.77 12.36
N ASP A 57 5.64 0.99 12.22
CA ASP A 57 5.55 -0.37 12.75
C ASP A 57 6.52 -1.34 12.06
N GLY A 58 6.79 -1.11 10.76
CA GLY A 58 7.70 -1.93 9.97
C GLY A 58 9.17 -1.56 10.09
N GLY A 59 9.48 -0.38 10.66
CA GLY A 59 10.84 0.16 10.68
C GLY A 59 11.43 0.32 9.28
N LEU A 60 10.60 0.65 8.29
CA LEU A 60 10.99 0.73 6.89
C LEU A 60 11.90 1.95 6.67
N SER A 61 12.98 1.74 5.92
CA SER A 61 13.87 2.80 5.48
C SER A 61 13.24 3.66 4.39
N ASP A 62 13.75 4.89 4.19
CA ASP A 62 13.30 5.77 3.11
C ASP A 62 13.45 5.10 1.73
N GLY A 63 14.51 4.30 1.53
CA GLY A 63 14.72 3.55 0.29
C GLY A 63 13.66 2.47 0.05
N GLU A 64 13.22 1.77 1.10
CA GLU A 64 12.13 0.80 1.00
C GLU A 64 10.79 1.50 0.76
N VAL A 65 10.57 2.67 1.36
CA VAL A 65 9.36 3.48 1.11
C VAL A 65 9.31 3.95 -0.35
N ASP A 66 10.42 4.45 -0.88
CA ASP A 66 10.52 4.88 -2.28
C ASP A 66 10.38 3.70 -3.26
N GLN A 67 10.95 2.54 -2.92
CA GLN A 67 10.76 1.32 -3.70
C GLN A 67 9.29 0.90 -3.71
N ALA A 68 8.63 0.84 -2.55
CA ALA A 68 7.22 0.45 -2.45
C ALA A 68 6.32 1.40 -3.26
N ARG A 69 6.62 2.71 -3.24
CA ARG A 69 5.92 3.71 -4.07
C ARG A 69 6.10 3.47 -5.56
N SER A 70 7.34 3.22 -5.99
CA SER A 70 7.65 2.95 -7.39
C SER A 70 6.95 1.69 -7.90
N GLU A 71 6.97 0.60 -7.12
CA GLU A 71 6.31 -0.65 -7.47
C GLU A 71 4.80 -0.50 -7.56
N ALA A 72 4.19 0.14 -6.56
CA ALA A 72 2.76 0.39 -6.52
C ALA A 72 2.27 1.25 -7.69
N TRP A 73 2.97 2.35 -7.99
CA TRP A 73 2.64 3.22 -9.12
C TRP A 73 2.75 2.49 -10.46
N GLN A 74 3.83 1.73 -10.66
CA GLN A 74 4.00 0.93 -11.89
C GLN A 74 2.87 -0.09 -12.06
N ALA A 75 2.46 -0.77 -10.99
CA ALA A 75 1.37 -1.72 -11.02
C ALA A 75 0.03 -1.05 -11.38
N ALA A 76 -0.35 0.02 -10.67
CA ALA A 76 -1.58 0.75 -10.96
C ALA A 76 -1.59 1.35 -12.38
N HIS A 77 -0.45 1.89 -12.82
CA HIS A 77 -0.30 2.45 -14.17
C HIS A 77 -0.42 1.37 -15.25
N ALA A 78 0.17 0.19 -15.04
CA ALA A 78 0.07 -0.92 -15.99
C ALA A 78 -1.39 -1.37 -16.15
N GLU A 79 -2.15 -1.42 -15.07
CA GLU A 79 -3.58 -1.73 -15.14
C GLU A 79 -4.39 -0.67 -15.87
N TRP A 80 -4.14 0.60 -15.56
CA TRP A 80 -4.76 1.72 -16.26
C TRP A 80 -4.51 1.67 -17.77
N GLN A 81 -3.26 1.41 -18.18
CA GLN A 81 -2.88 1.27 -19.59
C GLN A 81 -3.57 0.08 -20.27
N ASN A 82 -3.67 -1.05 -19.59
CA ASN A 82 -4.12 -2.31 -20.20
C ASN A 82 -5.65 -2.46 -20.32
N ARG A 83 -6.44 -1.64 -19.62
CA ARG A 83 -7.89 -1.87 -19.49
C ARG A 83 -8.76 -1.17 -20.55
N GLY A 84 -8.21 -0.24 -21.35
CA GLY A 84 -8.97 0.54 -22.34
C GLY A 84 -10.16 1.32 -21.73
N LEU A 85 -10.95 2.06 -22.52
CA LEU A 85 -12.01 2.92 -21.95
C LEU A 85 -13.13 2.15 -21.24
N GLY A 86 -13.52 0.98 -21.76
CA GLY A 86 -14.59 0.15 -21.17
C GLY A 86 -14.14 -0.57 -19.90
N GLY A 87 -12.94 -1.16 -19.91
CA GLY A 87 -12.38 -1.83 -18.75
C GLY A 87 -11.98 -0.85 -17.65
N PHE A 88 -11.53 0.35 -18.00
CA PHE A 88 -11.25 1.42 -17.05
C PHE A 88 -12.49 1.80 -16.23
N ARG A 89 -13.65 1.98 -16.87
CA ARG A 89 -14.90 2.30 -16.16
C ARG A 89 -15.33 1.19 -15.20
N ALA A 90 -15.26 -0.07 -15.65
CA ALA A 90 -15.59 -1.21 -14.81
C ALA A 90 -14.63 -1.33 -13.62
N TRP A 91 -13.33 -1.10 -13.85
CA TRP A 91 -12.29 -1.09 -12.81
C TRP A 91 -12.55 -0.03 -11.75
N CYS A 92 -12.84 1.21 -12.15
CA CYS A 92 -13.16 2.27 -11.21
C CYS A 92 -14.45 2.02 -10.44
N ALA A 93 -15.47 1.43 -11.08
CA ALA A 93 -16.74 1.09 -10.44
C ALA A 93 -16.60 0.05 -9.31
N VAL A 94 -15.51 -0.73 -9.30
CA VAL A 94 -15.28 -1.79 -8.31
C VAL A 94 -14.03 -1.54 -7.49
N GLU A 95 -12.85 -1.74 -8.06
CA GLU A 95 -11.56 -1.65 -7.36
C GLU A 95 -11.29 -0.20 -6.89
N GLY A 96 -11.62 0.80 -7.71
CA GLY A 96 -11.46 2.21 -7.33
C GLY A 96 -12.29 2.62 -6.12
N HIS A 97 -13.56 2.22 -6.07
CA HIS A 97 -14.41 2.51 -4.91
C HIS A 97 -13.95 1.74 -3.66
N ILE A 98 -13.59 0.46 -3.79
CA ILE A 98 -13.07 -0.35 -2.68
C ILE A 98 -11.80 0.29 -2.10
N ALA A 99 -10.87 0.71 -2.95
CA ALA A 99 -9.63 1.37 -2.53
C ALA A 99 -9.92 2.68 -1.77
N ALA A 100 -10.77 3.54 -2.34
CA ALA A 100 -11.14 4.81 -1.72
C ALA A 100 -11.92 4.63 -0.39
N GLU A 101 -12.77 3.62 -0.28
CA GLU A 101 -13.51 3.31 0.95
C GLU A 101 -12.58 2.77 2.04
N SER A 102 -11.68 1.86 1.67
CA SER A 102 -10.64 1.32 2.57
C SER A 102 -9.80 2.44 3.18
N LEU A 103 -9.30 3.36 2.35
CA LEU A 103 -8.52 4.51 2.82
C LEU A 103 -9.37 5.44 3.69
N ARG A 104 -10.61 5.76 3.30
CA ARG A 104 -11.51 6.60 4.12
C ARG A 104 -11.77 6.03 5.51
N ALA A 105 -11.88 4.72 5.65
CA ALA A 105 -12.10 4.08 6.94
C ALA A 105 -10.97 4.41 7.94
N HIS A 106 -9.73 4.57 7.46
CA HIS A 106 -8.58 4.95 8.30
C HIS A 106 -8.58 6.42 8.71
N ALA A 107 -9.30 7.30 8.01
CA ALA A 107 -9.43 8.70 8.41
C ALA A 107 -10.36 8.87 9.63
N GLN A 108 -11.29 7.95 9.84
CA GLN A 108 -12.32 8.01 10.88
C GLN A 108 -11.93 7.29 12.18
N SER A 109 -10.86 6.51 12.16
CA SER A 109 -10.38 5.71 13.30
C SER A 109 -9.41 6.46 14.22
N HIS A 110 -9.17 7.75 13.97
CA HIS A 110 -8.26 8.64 14.72
C HIS A 110 -8.86 10.03 14.88
#